data_AF-A0A926UVP7-F1
#
_entry.id   AF-A0A926UVP7-F1
#
_cell.length_a   1.000
_cell.length_b   1.000
_cell.length_c   1.000
_cell.angle_alpha   90.00
_cell.angle_beta   90.00
_cell.angle_gamma   90.00
#
_symmetry.space_group_name_H-M   'P 1'
#
loop_
_entity.id
_entity.type
_entity.pdbx_description
1 polymer ?
#
loop_
_entity_poly.entity_id
_entity_poly.type
_entity_poly.pdbx_seq_one_letter_code
_entity_poly.pdbx_strand_id
1 'polypeptide(L)'
;MKKLATFLAVVLSFVLCLGGVNPAFAQQATQPKSRGITTFYVTPQQQAEGVNVYHDILKYDVAIPNIDLSAVLPEDLTDFPAAYKQVLEASRQKNGVNGSFTEGWFDFQGASAVVPGTNTLFAVDVNSPQDRIYSVVAGLPASQCPVKIANTQIAFFDSVVDADSKAKELDSRGYLVYISPVDDLTIKAFSQIFYDQTTGKKKTDSNCFLVSGATEKVTTDFKKIFTLLPPKLQQPARQQPFEFEPRVGDSIFLVNARKDVTRPIRNK
;
A
#
# COMPACT_ATOMS: atom_id res chain seq x y z
N MET A 1 -58.95 -25.50 4.81
CA MET A 1 -57.63 -24.84 4.66
C MET A 1 -56.56 -25.83 4.19
N LYS A 2 -56.62 -26.30 2.93
CA LYS A 2 -55.56 -27.15 2.31
C LYS A 2 -55.36 -26.90 0.80
N LYS A 3 -55.97 -25.83 0.25
CA LYS A 3 -55.89 -25.50 -1.19
C LYS A 3 -55.28 -24.12 -1.51
N LEU A 4 -54.82 -23.38 -0.49
CA LEU A 4 -54.09 -22.11 -0.69
C LEU A 4 -52.55 -22.29 -0.60
N ALA A 5 -52.07 -23.37 0.00
CA ALA A 5 -50.63 -23.61 0.20
C ALA A 5 -49.93 -24.14 -1.06
N THR A 6 -50.66 -24.77 -1.98
CA THR A 6 -50.08 -25.39 -3.18
C THR A 6 -49.80 -24.39 -4.30
N PHE A 7 -50.46 -23.21 -4.30
CA PHE A 7 -50.25 -22.19 -5.32
C PHE A 7 -49.04 -21.29 -5.02
N LEU A 8 -48.64 -21.15 -3.75
CA LEU A 8 -47.47 -20.36 -3.36
C LEU A 8 -46.14 -21.09 -3.59
N ALA A 9 -46.14 -22.43 -3.57
CA ALA A 9 -44.93 -23.23 -3.79
C ALA A 9 -44.50 -23.30 -5.25
N VAL A 10 -45.44 -23.19 -6.20
CA VAL A 10 -45.14 -23.27 -7.65
C VAL A 10 -44.66 -21.93 -8.21
N VAL A 11 -45.05 -20.81 -7.61
CA VAL A 11 -44.57 -19.48 -8.01
C VAL A 11 -43.17 -19.19 -7.43
N LEU A 12 -42.85 -19.66 -6.22
CA LEU A 12 -41.48 -19.55 -5.68
C LEU A 12 -40.47 -20.46 -6.40
N SER A 13 -40.89 -21.58 -6.98
CA SER A 13 -40.00 -22.45 -7.76
C SER A 13 -39.70 -21.93 -9.17
N PHE A 14 -40.44 -20.95 -9.68
CA PHE A 14 -40.22 -20.38 -11.02
C PHE A 14 -39.42 -19.07 -11.01
N VAL A 15 -39.29 -18.37 -9.88
CA VAL A 15 -38.43 -17.18 -9.75
C VAL A 15 -36.94 -17.57 -9.55
N LEU A 16 -36.64 -18.85 -9.29
CA LEU A 16 -35.28 -19.35 -9.11
C LEU A 16 -34.58 -19.87 -10.39
N CYS A 17 -35.26 -19.89 -11.54
CA CYS A 17 -34.68 -20.42 -12.80
C CYS A 17 -34.46 -19.39 -13.92
N LEU A 18 -34.72 -18.09 -13.70
CA LEU A 18 -34.48 -17.04 -14.70
C LEU A 18 -33.83 -15.77 -14.12
N GLY A 19 -33.09 -15.91 -13.01
CA GLY A 19 -32.19 -14.88 -12.50
C GLY A 19 -30.76 -15.25 -12.84
N GLY A 20 -30.31 -14.94 -14.06
CA GLY A 20 -28.91 -15.00 -14.47
C GLY A 20 -28.07 -13.98 -13.71
N VAL A 21 -27.87 -14.20 -12.42
CA VAL A 21 -26.70 -13.67 -11.72
C VAL A 21 -25.52 -14.51 -12.21
N ASN A 22 -24.78 -13.95 -13.17
CA ASN A 22 -23.49 -14.47 -13.57
C ASN A 22 -22.71 -14.90 -12.31
N PRO A 23 -22.34 -16.19 -12.16
CA PRO A 23 -21.52 -16.62 -11.03
C PRO A 23 -20.15 -15.95 -11.01
N ALA A 24 -19.78 -15.24 -12.09
CA ALA A 24 -18.63 -14.34 -12.15
C ALA A 24 -18.73 -13.10 -11.23
N PHE A 25 -19.92 -12.72 -10.75
CA PHE A 25 -20.10 -11.61 -9.80
C PHE A 25 -20.21 -12.05 -8.33
N ALA A 26 -20.32 -13.36 -8.06
CA ALA A 26 -20.42 -13.90 -6.69
C ALA A 26 -19.05 -14.10 -6.01
N GLN A 27 -17.94 -13.74 -6.66
CA GLN A 27 -16.61 -13.63 -6.05
C GLN A 27 -16.42 -12.26 -5.38
N GLN A 28 -17.41 -11.81 -4.61
CA GLN A 28 -17.16 -10.84 -3.55
C GLN A 28 -16.93 -11.60 -2.23
N ALA A 29 -15.98 -12.54 -2.28
CA ALA A 29 -15.43 -13.11 -1.07
C ALA A 29 -14.69 -11.97 -0.37
N THR A 30 -15.16 -11.64 0.83
CA THR A 30 -14.43 -10.91 1.86
C THR A 30 -12.95 -11.21 1.72
N GLN A 31 -12.17 -10.20 1.30
CA GLN A 31 -10.73 -10.36 1.26
C GLN A 31 -10.29 -10.85 2.64
N PRO A 32 -9.47 -11.90 2.74
CA PRO A 32 -8.92 -12.30 4.03
C PRO A 32 -8.23 -11.08 4.65
N LYS A 33 -8.17 -11.03 5.99
CA LYS A 33 -7.35 -10.03 6.71
C LYS A 33 -5.92 -10.13 6.17
N SER A 34 -5.59 -9.22 5.25
CA SER A 34 -4.30 -9.19 4.58
C SER A 34 -3.20 -9.00 5.63
N ARG A 35 -2.11 -9.75 5.49
CA ARG A 35 -1.01 -9.83 6.48
C ARG A 35 0.31 -9.30 5.92
N GLY A 36 0.25 -8.39 4.93
CA GLY A 36 1.39 -8.04 4.09
C GLY A 36 1.89 -6.61 4.08
N ILE A 37 3.20 -6.45 3.93
CA ILE A 37 3.89 -5.17 3.75
C ILE A 37 3.27 -4.33 2.62
N THR A 38 2.65 -4.95 1.62
CA THR A 38 1.91 -4.26 0.57
C THR A 38 0.58 -4.95 0.30
N THR A 39 -0.52 -4.20 0.34
CA THR A 39 -1.88 -4.71 0.10
C THR A 39 -2.74 -3.77 -0.72
N PHE A 40 -3.53 -4.33 -1.64
CA PHE A 40 -4.51 -3.61 -2.46
C PHE A 40 -5.96 -3.86 -2.02
N TYR A 41 -6.69 -2.76 -1.84
CA TYR A 41 -8.10 -2.72 -1.52
C TYR A 41 -8.93 -2.10 -2.64
N VAL A 42 -10.21 -2.42 -2.67
CA VAL A 42 -11.17 -1.98 -3.70
C VAL A 42 -11.87 -0.68 -3.30
N THR A 43 -11.91 -0.37 -2.00
CA THR A 43 -12.63 0.81 -1.47
C THR A 43 -11.81 1.54 -0.41
N PRO A 44 -12.07 2.84 -0.19
CA PRO A 44 -11.46 3.59 0.91
C PRO A 44 -11.75 2.98 2.28
N GLN A 45 -12.94 2.44 2.50
CA GLN A 45 -13.35 1.84 3.77
C GLN A 45 -12.54 0.58 4.09
N GLN A 46 -12.31 -0.27 3.09
CA GLN A 46 -11.45 -1.45 3.24
C GLN A 46 -9.99 -1.06 3.51
N GLN A 47 -9.50 -0.02 2.87
CA GLN A 47 -8.15 0.49 3.15
C GLN A 47 -8.04 1.00 4.58
N ALA A 48 -9.02 1.76 5.08
CA ALA A 48 -9.04 2.26 6.46
C ALA A 48 -9.07 1.10 7.47
N GLU A 49 -9.85 0.05 7.21
CA GLU A 49 -9.81 -1.18 8.02
C GLU A 49 -8.43 -1.85 7.94
N GLY A 50 -7.83 -1.87 6.75
CA GLY A 50 -6.46 -2.34 6.53
C GLY A 50 -5.46 -1.63 7.44
N VAL A 51 -5.44 -0.29 7.44
CA VAL A 51 -4.56 0.53 8.31
C VAL A 51 -4.68 0.10 9.77
N ASN A 52 -5.91 -0.06 10.27
CA ASN A 52 -6.15 -0.51 11.64
C ASN A 52 -5.60 -1.93 11.89
N VAL A 53 -5.80 -2.85 10.95
CA VAL A 53 -5.26 -4.23 11.07
C VAL A 53 -3.73 -4.22 11.14
N TYR A 54 -3.06 -3.44 10.29
CA TYR A 54 -1.60 -3.32 10.32
C TYR A 54 -1.12 -2.73 11.64
N HIS A 55 -1.74 -1.66 12.11
CA HIS A 55 -1.31 -0.99 13.34
C HIS A 55 -1.62 -1.80 14.61
N ASP A 56 -2.88 -2.23 14.78
CA ASP A 56 -3.37 -2.77 16.04
C ASP A 56 -3.06 -4.26 16.20
N ILE A 57 -3.23 -5.04 15.14
CA ILE A 57 -3.16 -6.51 15.21
C ILE A 57 -1.78 -6.98 14.79
N LEU A 58 -1.27 -6.49 13.66
CA LEU A 58 -0.03 -6.99 13.08
C LEU A 58 1.21 -6.27 13.62
N LYS A 59 1.04 -5.10 14.25
CA LYS A 59 2.13 -4.25 14.76
C LYS A 59 3.11 -3.84 13.66
N TYR A 60 2.56 -3.26 12.60
CA TYR A 60 3.31 -2.68 11.51
C TYR A 60 3.21 -1.16 11.57
N ASP A 61 4.31 -0.49 11.25
CA ASP A 61 4.35 0.93 10.95
C ASP A 61 3.79 1.17 9.54
N VAL A 62 2.78 2.02 9.40
CA VAL A 62 2.03 2.22 8.15
C VAL A 62 2.54 3.49 7.46
N ALA A 63 2.83 3.38 6.17
CA ALA A 63 3.44 4.43 5.37
C ALA A 63 2.54 4.92 4.22
N ILE A 64 1.23 4.85 4.42
CA ILE A 64 0.27 5.69 3.68
C ILE A 64 0.31 7.07 4.34
N PRO A 65 0.10 8.17 3.60
CA PRO A 65 -0.21 9.47 4.21
C PRO A 65 -1.36 9.33 5.21
N ASN A 66 -0.97 9.21 6.48
CA ASN A 66 -1.87 8.95 7.59
C ASN A 66 -2.48 10.27 8.00
N ILE A 67 -3.81 10.38 7.95
CA ILE A 67 -4.53 11.58 8.36
C ILE A 67 -4.26 11.90 9.84
N ASP A 68 -3.94 10.91 10.67
CA ASP A 68 -3.58 11.11 12.07
C ASP A 68 -2.22 11.82 12.22
N LEU A 69 -1.28 11.60 11.30
CA LEU A 69 -0.03 12.35 11.30
C LEU A 69 -0.32 13.84 11.15
N SER A 70 -1.26 14.22 10.27
CA SER A 70 -1.61 15.63 10.03
C SER A 70 -2.04 16.37 11.29
N ALA A 71 -2.66 15.68 12.26
CA ALA A 71 -3.12 16.27 13.51
C ALA A 71 -1.96 16.70 14.44
N VAL A 72 -0.81 16.03 14.35
CA VAL A 72 0.36 16.27 15.20
C VAL A 72 1.46 17.08 14.51
N LEU A 73 1.28 17.46 13.24
CA LEU A 73 2.27 18.24 12.50
C LEU A 73 2.29 19.72 12.93
N PRO A 74 3.46 20.38 12.90
CA PRO A 74 3.56 21.81 13.17
C PRO A 74 2.79 22.64 12.14
N GLU A 75 2.42 23.86 12.51
CA GLU A 75 1.68 24.77 11.64
C GLU A 75 2.53 25.28 10.46
N ASP A 76 3.84 25.40 10.66
CA ASP A 76 4.79 25.97 9.71
C ASP A 76 5.69 24.92 9.06
N LEU A 77 5.85 25.02 7.74
CA LEU A 77 6.69 24.13 6.93
C LEU A 77 8.15 24.17 7.37
N THR A 78 8.65 25.30 7.88
CA THR A 78 10.04 25.43 8.35
C THR A 78 10.37 24.50 9.50
N ASP A 79 9.37 24.18 10.34
CA ASP A 79 9.55 23.36 11.54
C ASP A 79 9.31 21.87 11.24
N PHE A 80 8.60 21.57 10.15
CA PHE A 80 8.23 20.20 9.78
C PHE A 80 9.41 19.26 9.58
N PRO A 81 10.49 19.60 8.83
CA PRO A 81 11.61 18.68 8.63
C PRO A 81 12.25 18.22 9.94
N ALA A 82 12.43 19.11 10.91
CA ALA A 82 13.02 18.76 12.21
C ALA A 82 12.08 17.86 13.02
N ALA A 83 10.78 18.19 13.06
CA ALA A 83 9.78 17.39 13.75
C ALA A 83 9.65 15.99 13.14
N TYR A 84 9.59 15.89 11.81
CA TYR A 84 9.39 14.61 11.13
C TYR A 84 10.66 13.73 11.14
N LYS A 85 11.87 14.31 11.18
CA LYS A 85 13.12 13.55 11.40
C LYS A 85 13.06 12.74 12.69
N GLN A 86 12.50 13.29 13.77
CA GLN A 86 12.35 12.56 15.03
C GLN A 86 11.39 11.35 14.89
N VAL A 87 10.32 11.50 14.11
CA VAL A 87 9.38 10.40 13.80
C VAL A 87 10.08 9.30 13.02
N LEU A 88 10.86 9.67 12.00
CA LEU A 88 11.63 8.71 11.19
C LEU A 88 12.72 8.01 12.03
N GLU A 89 13.41 8.73 12.90
CA GLU A 89 14.39 8.15 13.84
C GLU A 89 13.74 7.17 14.82
N ALA A 90 12.60 7.52 15.40
CA ALA A 90 11.85 6.63 16.28
C ALA A 90 11.37 5.37 15.53
N SER A 91 10.89 5.52 14.29
CA SER A 91 10.54 4.38 13.44
C SER A 91 11.77 3.52 13.15
N ARG A 92 12.95 4.12 12.88
CA ARG A 92 14.19 3.36 12.69
C ARG A 92 14.62 2.56 13.89
N GLN A 93 14.46 3.09 15.10
CA GLN A 93 14.77 2.33 16.30
C GLN A 93 13.89 1.09 16.43
N LYS A 94 12.66 1.13 15.91
CA LYS A 94 11.71 0.01 15.87
C LYS A 94 11.94 -0.94 14.68
N ASN A 95 12.30 -0.39 13.52
CA ASN A 95 12.22 -1.07 12.21
C ASN A 95 13.59 -1.27 11.51
N GLY A 96 14.63 -0.64 12.04
CA GLY A 96 15.96 -0.52 11.42
C GLY A 96 16.02 0.58 10.36
N VAL A 97 16.49 0.33 9.14
CA VAL A 97 16.56 1.37 8.10
C VAL A 97 15.16 1.70 7.57
N ASN A 98 14.87 2.99 7.32
CA ASN A 98 13.61 3.43 6.75
C ASN A 98 13.37 2.74 5.39
N GLY A 99 12.15 2.24 5.18
CA GLY A 99 11.83 1.46 3.99
C GLY A 99 12.49 0.10 3.90
N SER A 100 13.06 -0.46 4.98
CA SER A 100 13.62 -1.82 4.95
C SER A 100 12.85 -2.81 5.81
N PHE A 101 12.91 -4.09 5.43
CA PHE A 101 12.29 -5.22 6.14
C PHE A 101 13.06 -6.52 5.90
N THR A 102 12.79 -7.52 6.73
CA THR A 102 13.38 -8.88 6.61
C THR A 102 12.35 -9.90 6.11
N GLU A 103 11.09 -9.72 6.49
CA GLU A 103 9.97 -10.57 6.04
C GLU A 103 8.86 -9.65 5.54
N GLY A 104 8.28 -9.98 4.39
CA GLY A 104 7.16 -9.22 3.83
C GLY A 104 6.14 -10.12 3.15
N TRP A 105 4.86 -9.90 3.46
CA TRP A 105 3.79 -10.45 2.62
C TRP A 105 3.31 -9.42 1.61
N PHE A 106 2.90 -9.89 0.45
CA PHE A 106 2.45 -9.08 -0.67
C PHE A 106 1.10 -9.61 -1.09
N ASP A 107 0.08 -8.77 -0.98
CA ASP A 107 -1.30 -9.10 -1.32
C ASP A 107 -1.80 -8.23 -2.45
N PHE A 108 -1.65 -8.76 -3.66
CA PHE A 108 -2.09 -8.09 -4.88
C PHE A 108 -3.46 -8.59 -5.37
N GLN A 109 -4.17 -9.39 -4.56
CA GLN A 109 -5.41 -10.04 -4.99
C GLN A 109 -6.57 -9.05 -5.20
N GLY A 110 -6.45 -7.83 -4.69
CA GLY A 110 -7.44 -6.75 -4.87
C GLY A 110 -7.43 -6.07 -6.23
N ALA A 111 -6.45 -6.37 -7.09
CA ALA A 111 -6.29 -5.72 -8.38
C ALA A 111 -6.41 -6.71 -9.56
N SER A 112 -6.57 -6.13 -10.74
CA SER A 112 -6.36 -6.80 -12.03
C SER A 112 -4.87 -6.72 -12.37
N ALA A 113 -4.26 -7.83 -12.77
CA ALA A 113 -2.86 -7.86 -13.18
C ALA A 113 -2.71 -7.89 -14.70
N VAL A 114 -1.78 -7.08 -15.23
CA VAL A 114 -1.42 -7.11 -16.66
C VAL A 114 -0.78 -8.45 -17.03
N VAL A 115 0.04 -9.02 -16.14
CA VAL A 115 0.60 -10.37 -16.29
C VAL A 115 -0.25 -11.37 -15.51
N PRO A 116 -0.91 -12.34 -16.18
CA PRO A 116 -1.75 -13.31 -15.48
C PRO A 116 -0.99 -14.05 -14.38
N GLY A 117 -1.62 -14.17 -13.20
CA GLY A 117 -1.10 -14.92 -12.06
C GLY A 117 -0.17 -14.15 -11.12
N THR A 118 0.17 -12.88 -11.40
CA THR A 118 0.96 -12.03 -10.49
C THR A 118 0.12 -11.35 -9.40
N ASN A 119 -1.20 -11.24 -9.58
CA ASN A 119 -2.16 -10.80 -8.56
C ASN A 119 -2.48 -11.92 -7.54
N THR A 120 -1.45 -12.39 -6.84
CA THR A 120 -1.55 -13.44 -5.83
C THR A 120 -1.07 -12.91 -4.48
N LEU A 121 -1.52 -13.56 -3.41
CA LEU A 121 -0.87 -13.44 -2.10
C LEU A 121 0.42 -14.26 -2.12
N PHE A 122 1.51 -13.71 -1.59
CA PHE A 122 2.74 -14.44 -1.31
C PHE A 122 3.55 -13.78 -0.19
N ALA A 123 4.54 -14.51 0.33
CA ALA A 123 5.50 -14.00 1.29
C ALA A 123 6.91 -14.05 0.69
N VAL A 124 7.76 -13.16 1.18
CA VAL A 124 9.19 -13.11 0.91
C VAL A 124 9.90 -13.05 2.25
N ASP A 125 10.95 -13.84 2.37
CA ASP A 125 11.86 -13.82 3.52
C ASP A 125 13.30 -13.66 2.99
N VAL A 126 14.13 -13.00 3.76
CA VAL A 126 15.55 -12.88 3.48
C VAL A 126 16.29 -14.14 3.91
N ASN A 127 17.39 -14.47 3.21
CA ASN A 127 18.11 -15.73 3.48
C ASN A 127 18.88 -15.70 4.82
N SER A 128 19.18 -14.52 5.34
CA SER A 128 19.90 -14.32 6.60
C SER A 128 19.21 -13.25 7.46
N PRO A 129 19.17 -13.40 8.80
CA PRO A 129 18.64 -12.37 9.70
C PRO A 129 19.35 -11.00 9.63
N GLN A 130 20.54 -10.96 9.00
CA GLN A 130 21.34 -9.75 8.80
C GLN A 130 21.00 -9.05 7.48
N ASP A 131 20.42 -9.77 6.52
CA ASP A 131 20.04 -9.26 5.22
C ASP A 131 18.76 -8.42 5.35
N ARG A 132 18.57 -7.50 4.41
CA ARG A 132 17.41 -6.64 4.34
C ARG A 132 16.96 -6.45 2.91
N ILE A 133 15.66 -6.37 2.72
CA ILE A 133 15.06 -5.83 1.50
C ILE A 133 14.80 -4.34 1.74
N TYR A 134 15.28 -3.52 0.83
CA TYR A 134 15.04 -2.07 0.81
C TYR A 134 13.95 -1.78 -0.21
N SER A 135 12.92 -1.06 0.21
CA SER A 135 11.77 -0.67 -0.60
C SER A 135 11.80 0.82 -0.91
N VAL A 136 11.39 1.14 -2.12
CA VAL A 136 11.09 2.49 -2.56
C VAL A 136 9.63 2.52 -2.98
N VAL A 137 8.83 3.37 -2.35
CA VAL A 137 7.42 3.61 -2.73
C VAL A 137 7.26 5.09 -3.05
N ALA A 138 6.80 5.38 -4.26
CA ALA A 138 6.61 6.75 -4.71
C ALA A 138 5.35 6.90 -5.56
N GLY A 139 4.63 8.01 -5.39
CA GLY A 139 3.42 8.34 -6.13
C GLY A 139 3.63 9.57 -7.01
N LEU A 140 3.23 9.50 -8.27
CA LEU A 140 3.17 10.67 -9.15
C LEU A 140 1.86 11.43 -8.87
N PRO A 141 1.92 12.64 -8.29
CA PRO A 141 0.72 13.38 -7.93
C PRO A 141 0.02 13.90 -9.19
N ALA A 142 -1.30 13.82 -9.21
CA ALA A 142 -2.15 14.55 -10.14
C ALA A 142 -2.49 15.93 -9.57
N SER A 143 -2.69 16.93 -10.43
CA SER A 143 -2.83 18.35 -10.07
C SER A 143 -4.15 18.74 -9.37
N GLN A 144 -4.85 17.80 -8.74
CA GLN A 144 -6.20 17.98 -8.20
C GLN A 144 -6.28 17.73 -6.69
N CYS A 145 -7.23 18.38 -6.01
CA CYS A 145 -7.65 18.04 -4.64
C CYS A 145 -9.00 17.27 -4.69
N PRO A 146 -9.15 16.15 -3.95
CA PRO A 146 -8.13 15.47 -3.15
C PRO A 146 -6.95 14.99 -4.00
N VAL A 147 -5.74 14.96 -3.41
CA VAL A 147 -4.51 14.59 -4.12
C VAL A 147 -4.64 13.16 -4.64
N LYS A 148 -4.86 13.02 -5.94
CA LYS A 148 -4.86 11.72 -6.62
C LYS A 148 -3.44 11.34 -7.02
N ILE A 149 -3.15 10.05 -7.01
CA ILE A 149 -1.86 9.53 -7.49
C ILE A 149 -2.09 8.84 -8.82
N ALA A 150 -1.69 9.46 -9.92
CA ALA A 150 -1.87 8.88 -11.24
C ALA A 150 -1.14 7.52 -11.34
N ASN A 151 0.08 7.44 -10.81
CA ASN A 151 0.88 6.23 -10.87
C ASN A 151 1.70 6.04 -9.59
N THR A 152 1.60 4.87 -9.00
CA THR A 152 2.46 4.45 -7.90
C THR A 152 3.55 3.49 -8.39
N GLN A 153 4.79 3.81 -8.08
CA GLN A 153 5.97 2.97 -8.31
C GLN A 153 6.42 2.37 -6.98
N ILE A 154 6.54 1.05 -6.96
CA ILE A 154 7.09 0.29 -5.85
C ILE A 154 8.29 -0.47 -6.40
N ALA A 155 9.43 -0.43 -5.73
CA ALA A 155 10.60 -1.20 -6.13
C ALA A 155 11.31 -1.78 -4.90
N PHE A 156 11.84 -2.99 -5.05
CA PHE A 156 12.51 -3.71 -3.96
C PHE A 156 13.94 -4.08 -4.35
N PHE A 157 14.86 -3.92 -3.41
CA PHE A 157 16.30 -4.05 -3.62
C PHE A 157 16.94 -4.84 -2.48
N ASP A 158 18.02 -5.55 -2.78
CA ASP A 158 18.93 -6.17 -1.80
C ASP A 158 20.08 -5.23 -1.38
N SER A 159 20.16 -4.04 -1.99
CA SER A 159 21.18 -3.01 -1.74
C SER A 159 20.55 -1.66 -1.42
N VAL A 160 21.01 -1.04 -0.33
CA VAL A 160 20.60 0.33 0.05
C VAL A 160 21.02 1.35 -1.02
N VAL A 161 22.16 1.16 -1.67
CA VAL A 161 22.68 2.07 -2.70
C VAL A 161 21.76 2.06 -3.93
N ASP A 162 21.28 0.89 -4.33
CA ASP A 162 20.36 0.77 -5.46
C ASP A 162 18.99 1.38 -5.14
N ALA A 163 18.49 1.18 -3.91
CA ALA A 163 17.26 1.80 -3.43
C ALA A 163 17.38 3.33 -3.38
N ASP A 164 18.49 3.87 -2.87
CA ASP A 164 18.76 5.31 -2.83
C ASP A 164 18.81 5.92 -4.23
N SER A 165 19.48 5.23 -5.16
CA SER A 165 19.56 5.63 -6.56
C SER A 165 18.17 5.68 -7.18
N LYS A 166 17.35 4.64 -6.95
CA LYS A 166 15.98 4.60 -7.47
C LYS A 166 15.09 5.70 -6.88
N ALA A 167 15.21 5.96 -5.57
CA ALA A 167 14.46 7.01 -4.91
C ALA A 167 14.78 8.40 -5.53
N LYS A 168 16.05 8.69 -5.75
CA LYS A 168 16.50 9.94 -6.40
C LYS A 168 16.08 10.03 -7.87
N GLU A 169 16.11 8.92 -8.60
CA GLU A 169 15.58 8.84 -9.97
C GLU A 169 14.09 9.21 -10.00
N LEU A 170 13.28 8.61 -9.13
CA LEU A 170 11.85 8.88 -9.06
C LEU A 170 11.55 10.33 -8.65
N ASP A 171 12.26 10.87 -7.66
CA ASP A 171 12.14 12.28 -7.26
C ASP A 171 12.46 13.23 -8.43
N SER A 172 13.52 12.95 -9.20
CA SER A 172 13.89 13.76 -10.37
C SER A 172 12.82 13.77 -11.47
N ARG A 173 11.94 12.77 -11.47
CA ARG A 173 10.81 12.62 -12.39
C ARG A 173 9.50 13.20 -11.83
N GLY A 174 9.55 13.86 -10.68
CA GLY A 174 8.39 14.50 -10.05
C GLY A 174 7.55 13.59 -9.17
N TYR A 175 8.02 12.38 -8.84
CA TYR A 175 7.33 11.52 -7.89
C TYR A 175 7.53 11.99 -6.45
N LEU A 176 6.48 11.87 -5.64
CA LEU A 176 6.55 11.99 -4.18
C LEU A 176 7.00 10.65 -3.60
N VAL A 177 8.21 10.59 -3.05
CA VAL A 177 8.78 9.37 -2.48
C VAL A 177 8.39 9.22 -1.00
N TYR A 178 7.42 8.35 -0.69
CA TYR A 178 6.88 8.17 0.67
C TYR A 178 7.67 7.20 1.53
N ILE A 179 8.33 6.23 0.89
CA ILE A 179 9.15 5.22 1.55
C ILE A 179 10.45 5.13 0.78
N SER A 180 11.56 5.35 1.45
CA SER A 180 12.90 5.03 0.94
C SER A 180 13.90 5.05 2.10
N PRO A 181 15.14 4.59 1.88
CA PRO A 181 16.23 4.80 2.84
C PRO A 181 16.68 6.26 2.92
N VAL A 182 16.21 7.14 2.03
CA VAL A 182 16.53 8.57 1.99
C VAL A 182 15.46 9.38 2.70
N ASP A 183 15.68 9.67 3.99
CA ASP A 183 14.74 10.43 4.82
C ASP A 183 14.34 11.77 4.23
N ASP A 184 15.28 12.53 3.67
CA ASP A 184 15.02 13.87 3.14
C ASP A 184 14.02 13.83 1.97
N LEU A 185 13.98 12.74 1.18
CA LEU A 185 12.97 12.56 0.13
C LEU A 185 11.60 12.25 0.72
N THR A 186 11.56 11.47 1.79
CA THR A 186 10.32 11.18 2.54
C THR A 186 9.76 12.45 3.15
N ILE A 187 10.61 13.25 3.80
CA ILE A 187 10.27 14.56 4.35
C ILE A 187 9.75 15.47 3.23
N LYS A 188 10.49 15.58 2.12
CA LYS A 188 10.09 16.40 0.97
C LYS A 188 8.71 15.99 0.44
N ALA A 189 8.42 14.69 0.34
CA ALA A 189 7.13 14.19 -0.12
C ALA A 189 5.99 14.59 0.83
N PHE A 190 6.16 14.37 2.14
CA PHE A 190 5.15 14.73 3.13
C PHE A 190 4.99 16.24 3.29
N SER A 191 6.06 17.03 3.15
CA SER A 191 5.98 18.49 3.08
C SER A 191 5.04 18.95 1.97
N GLN A 192 5.16 18.37 0.76
CA GLN A 192 4.30 18.71 -0.38
C GLN A 192 2.84 18.26 -0.18
N ILE A 193 2.63 17.15 0.53
CA ILE A 193 1.29 16.66 0.85
C ILE A 193 0.61 17.58 1.88
N PHE A 194 1.30 17.92 2.97
CA PHE A 194 0.67 18.55 4.12
C PHE A 194 0.74 20.09 4.13
N TYR A 195 1.64 20.71 3.36
CA TYR A 195 1.86 22.15 3.40
C TYR A 195 1.63 22.80 2.04
N ASP A 196 1.05 23.98 2.06
CA ASP A 196 1.01 24.87 0.91
C ASP A 196 2.41 25.44 0.69
N GLN A 197 2.99 25.16 -0.48
CA GLN A 197 4.38 25.53 -0.77
C GLN A 197 4.58 27.03 -1.02
N THR A 198 3.49 27.78 -1.22
CA THR A 198 3.53 29.23 -1.46
C THR A 198 3.51 29.99 -0.14
N THR A 199 2.63 29.60 0.77
CA THR A 199 2.43 30.25 2.07
C THR A 199 3.31 29.65 3.16
N GLY A 200 3.80 28.42 2.99
CA GLY A 200 4.53 27.67 4.00
C GLY A 200 3.65 27.17 5.14
N LYS A 201 2.34 27.36 5.08
CA LYS A 201 1.40 26.93 6.11
C LYS A 201 0.88 25.54 5.83
N LYS A 202 0.55 24.82 6.90
CA LYS A 202 -0.19 23.57 6.81
C LYS A 202 -1.49 23.83 6.03
N LYS A 203 -1.83 22.95 5.09
CA LYS A 203 -3.11 23.08 4.38
C LYS A 203 -4.24 22.99 5.41
N THR A 204 -5.42 23.52 5.12
CA THR A 204 -6.55 23.50 6.07
C THR A 204 -7.68 22.58 5.61
N ASP A 205 -7.78 22.32 4.31
CA ASP A 205 -8.73 21.37 3.75
C ASP A 205 -8.22 19.94 3.99
N SER A 206 -8.96 19.19 4.82
CA SER A 206 -8.64 17.81 5.13
C SER A 206 -8.64 16.89 3.90
N ASN A 207 -9.42 17.24 2.88
CA ASN A 207 -9.49 16.50 1.62
C ASN A 207 -8.21 16.68 0.79
N CYS A 208 -7.51 17.81 0.92
CA CYS A 208 -6.25 18.05 0.21
C CYS A 208 -5.04 17.35 0.88
N PHE A 209 -5.18 16.78 2.08
CA PHE A 209 -4.16 15.92 2.69
C PHE A 209 -4.32 14.44 2.36
N LEU A 210 -5.56 14.04 2.06
CA LEU A 210 -5.92 12.66 1.77
C LEU A 210 -5.37 12.26 0.40
N VAL A 211 -4.11 11.86 0.39
CA VAL A 211 -3.69 10.82 -0.55
C VAL A 211 -4.33 9.55 -0.03
N SER A 212 -5.53 9.22 -0.53
CA SER A 212 -6.31 8.07 -0.06
C SER A 212 -5.68 6.72 -0.46
N GLY A 213 -4.36 6.67 -0.67
CA GLY A 213 -3.64 5.62 -1.39
C GLY A 213 -4.29 5.24 -2.72
N ALA A 214 -5.20 6.06 -3.26
CA ALA A 214 -5.93 5.82 -4.48
C ALA A 214 -5.03 6.12 -5.66
N THR A 215 -4.78 5.09 -6.45
CA THR A 215 -3.93 5.20 -7.62
C THR A 215 -4.50 4.46 -8.81
N GLU A 216 -4.40 5.06 -10.00
CA GLU A 216 -4.96 4.49 -11.22
C GLU A 216 -4.13 3.30 -11.70
N LYS A 217 -2.82 3.33 -11.46
CA LYS A 217 -1.89 2.26 -11.83
C LYS A 217 -0.84 2.06 -10.75
N VAL A 218 -0.60 0.80 -10.38
CA VAL A 218 0.54 0.41 -9.53
C VAL A 218 1.52 -0.40 -10.37
N THR A 219 2.78 0.01 -10.37
CA THR A 219 3.89 -0.77 -10.91
C THR A 219 4.78 -1.23 -9.77
N THR A 220 5.07 -2.52 -9.69
CA THR A 220 5.89 -3.13 -8.64
C THR A 220 7.06 -3.89 -9.25
N ASP A 221 8.27 -3.38 -9.03
CA ASP A 221 9.51 -3.96 -9.54
C ASP A 221 10.17 -4.86 -8.49
N PHE A 222 10.19 -6.15 -8.79
CA PHE A 222 10.86 -7.18 -8.00
C PHE A 222 12.17 -7.67 -8.63
N LYS A 223 12.62 -7.08 -9.74
CA LYS A 223 13.72 -7.61 -10.55
C LYS A 223 15.02 -7.80 -9.78
N LYS A 224 15.27 -6.98 -8.76
CA LYS A 224 16.48 -7.06 -7.92
C LYS A 224 16.38 -8.11 -6.81
N ILE A 225 15.17 -8.53 -6.45
CA ILE A 225 14.93 -9.55 -5.43
C ILE A 225 14.18 -10.77 -5.96
N PHE A 226 14.16 -10.96 -7.28
CA PHE A 226 13.29 -11.94 -7.94
C PHE A 226 13.54 -13.38 -7.47
N THR A 227 14.76 -13.68 -7.02
CA THR A 227 15.15 -14.99 -6.48
C THR A 227 14.47 -15.32 -5.15
N LEU A 228 14.02 -14.31 -4.40
CA LEU A 228 13.30 -14.47 -3.15
C LEU A 228 11.79 -14.71 -3.36
N LEU A 229 11.29 -14.53 -4.59
CA LEU A 229 9.90 -14.77 -4.91
C LEU A 229 9.59 -16.27 -5.02
N PRO A 230 8.31 -16.68 -4.83
CA PRO A 230 7.87 -18.03 -5.16
C PRO A 230 8.24 -18.42 -6.60
N PRO A 231 8.60 -19.69 -6.88
CA PRO A 231 9.09 -20.12 -8.20
C PRO A 231 8.23 -19.67 -9.39
N LYS A 232 6.90 -19.69 -9.23
CA LYS A 232 5.94 -19.26 -10.27
C LYS A 232 6.04 -17.78 -10.66
N LEU A 233 6.58 -16.93 -9.77
CA LEU A 233 6.69 -15.48 -9.96
C LEU A 233 8.10 -15.04 -10.37
N GLN A 234 9.12 -15.88 -10.19
CA GLN A 234 10.52 -15.51 -10.44
C GLN A 234 10.78 -15.13 -11.89
N GLN A 235 10.32 -15.96 -12.85
CA GLN A 235 10.51 -15.68 -14.28
C GLN A 235 9.75 -14.42 -14.73
N PRO A 236 8.45 -14.25 -14.42
CA PRO A 236 7.75 -13.01 -14.68
C PRO A 236 8.46 -11.77 -14.10
N ALA A 237 8.88 -11.80 -12.84
CA ALA A 237 9.52 -10.68 -12.16
C ALA A 237 10.89 -10.33 -12.75
N ARG A 238 11.63 -11.33 -13.26
CA ARG A 238 12.91 -11.12 -13.92
C ARG A 238 12.74 -10.39 -15.26
N GLN A 239 11.65 -10.66 -15.97
CA GLN A 239 11.38 -10.13 -17.30
C GLN A 239 10.88 -8.69 -17.24
N GLN A 240 9.95 -8.39 -16.33
CA GLN A 240 9.35 -7.05 -16.23
C GLN A 240 8.75 -6.79 -14.85
N PRO A 241 8.55 -5.50 -14.49
CA PRO A 241 7.75 -5.13 -13.32
C PRO A 241 6.32 -5.69 -13.40
N PHE A 242 5.71 -5.95 -12.25
CA PHE A 242 4.30 -6.31 -12.17
C PHE A 242 3.45 -5.04 -12.24
N GLU A 243 2.47 -5.04 -13.13
CA GLU A 243 1.57 -3.91 -13.31
C GLU A 243 0.15 -4.31 -12.92
N PHE A 244 -0.49 -3.42 -12.18
CA PHE A 244 -1.80 -3.62 -11.60
C PHE A 244 -2.74 -2.45 -11.91
N GLU A 245 -3.99 -2.81 -12.18
CA GLU A 245 -5.10 -1.91 -12.48
C GLU A 245 -6.28 -2.19 -11.52
N PRO A 246 -7.17 -1.21 -11.28
CA PRO A 246 -8.35 -1.40 -10.44
C PRO A 246 -9.22 -2.53 -10.97
N ARG A 247 -9.72 -3.39 -10.08
CA ARG A 247 -10.74 -4.38 -10.46
C ARG A 247 -12.12 -3.75 -10.61
N VAL A 248 -12.41 -2.75 -9.78
CA VAL A 248 -13.69 -2.03 -9.73
C VAL A 248 -13.38 -0.55 -9.48
N GLY A 249 -14.09 0.34 -10.18
CA GLY A 249 -13.85 1.78 -10.12
C GLY A 249 -12.55 2.19 -10.83
N ASP A 250 -12.11 3.42 -10.57
CA ASP A 250 -10.99 4.04 -11.30
C ASP A 250 -9.69 4.05 -10.49
N SER A 251 -9.65 3.40 -9.33
CA SER A 251 -8.48 3.46 -8.45
C SER A 251 -8.28 2.22 -7.58
N ILE A 252 -7.00 1.89 -7.34
CA ILE A 252 -6.52 0.92 -6.37
C ILE A 252 -6.25 1.65 -5.07
N PHE A 253 -6.73 1.13 -3.93
CA PHE A 253 -6.42 1.68 -2.61
C PHE A 253 -5.28 0.88 -1.99
N LEU A 254 -4.10 1.50 -1.90
CA LEU A 254 -2.86 0.82 -1.49
C LEU A 254 -2.54 1.09 -0.01
N VAL A 255 -2.16 0.03 0.71
CA VAL A 255 -1.52 0.10 2.03
C VAL A 255 -0.10 -0.44 1.91
N ASN A 256 0.88 0.38 2.29
CA ASN A 256 2.25 -0.09 2.52
C ASN A 256 2.60 0.06 3.99
N ALA A 257 3.16 -0.99 4.58
CA ALA A 257 3.49 -1.04 5.99
C ALA A 257 4.80 -1.80 6.22
N ARG A 258 5.44 -1.62 7.38
CA ARG A 258 6.70 -2.27 7.76
C ARG A 258 6.52 -2.97 9.08
N LYS A 259 6.98 -4.22 9.18
CA LYS A 259 6.86 -4.99 10.42
C LYS A 259 7.71 -4.36 11.52
N ASP A 260 7.13 -4.17 12.70
CA ASP A 260 7.90 -3.77 13.88
C ASP A 260 8.90 -4.87 14.24
N VAL A 261 10.20 -4.55 14.26
CA VAL A 261 11.27 -5.50 14.60
C VAL A 261 11.40 -5.63 16.12
N THR A 262 10.30 -5.48 16.87
CA THR A 262 10.32 -5.49 18.35
C THR A 262 11.18 -6.65 18.83
N ARG A 263 12.36 -6.32 19.40
CA ARG A 263 13.27 -7.33 19.97
C ARG A 263 12.42 -8.16 20.93
N PRO A 264 12.51 -9.50 20.91
CA PRO A 264 11.85 -10.29 21.94
C PRO A 264 12.30 -9.72 23.28
N ILE A 265 11.35 -9.27 24.10
CA ILE A 265 11.61 -8.95 25.49
C ILE A 265 12.14 -10.27 26.06
N ARG A 266 13.45 -10.34 26.28
CA ARG A 266 13.99 -11.38 27.16
C ARG A 266 13.40 -11.07 28.51
N ASN A 267 12.37 -11.81 28.89
CA ASN A 267 11.95 -11.91 30.28
C ASN A 267 13.20 -12.30 31.07
N LYS A 268 13.72 -11.34 31.84
CA LYS A 268 14.64 -11.59 32.94
C LYS A 268 13.81 -11.60 34.22
#